data_AF-A0A7V9SGQ1-F1
#
_entry.id   AF-A0A7V9SGQ1-F1
#
_cell.length_a   1.000
_cell.length_b   1.000
_cell.length_c   1.000
_cell.angle_alpha   90.00
_cell.angle_beta   90.00
_cell.angle_gamma   90.00
#
_symmetry.space_group_name_H-M   'P 1'
#
loop_
_entity.id
_entity.type
_entity.pdbx_description
1 polymer ?
#
loop_
_entity_poly.entity_id
_entity_poly.type
_entity_poly.pdbx_seq_one_letter_code
_entity_poly.pdbx_strand_id
1 'polypeptide(L)'
;MYDEAKRYGEALSMVYHRQHGVPVKLVRIFNTYGPRMRRNDGRAVPNFIKQSIKGEPLTVHGDGSQTRSLCYVDDLVEGIWRFIGSDVTGPVNVGNPHEISVKELA
;
A
#
# COMPACT_ATOMS: atom_id res chain seq x y z
N MET A 1 -11.23 12.89 3.49
CA MET A 1 -10.30 13.57 4.42
C MET A 1 -8.91 12.89 4.45
N TYR A 2 -8.84 11.55 4.43
CA TYR A 2 -7.55 10.82 4.40
C TYR A 2 -6.66 11.18 3.19
N ASP A 3 -7.22 11.18 1.99
CA ASP A 3 -6.45 11.40 0.76
C ASP A 3 -5.81 12.79 0.73
N GLU A 4 -6.57 13.82 1.10
CA GLU A 4 -6.09 15.19 1.13
C GLU A 4 -5.04 15.40 2.24
N ALA A 5 -5.21 14.75 3.39
CA ALA A 5 -4.20 14.79 4.45
C ALA A 5 -2.87 14.17 4.01
N LYS A 6 -2.89 13.10 3.20
CA LYS A 6 -1.67 12.50 2.63
C LYS A 6 -1.01 13.42 1.60
N ARG A 7 -1.81 14.03 0.71
CA ARG A 7 -1.31 15.03 -0.26
C ARG A 7 -0.68 16.24 0.44
N TYR A 8 -1.33 16.73 1.50
CA TYR A 8 -0.80 17.81 2.32
C TYR A 8 0.52 17.42 3.00
N GLY A 9 0.63 16.20 3.51
CA GLY A 9 1.88 15.68 4.10
C GLY A 9 3.06 15.65 3.12
N GLU A 10 2.83 15.26 1.86
CA GLU A 10 3.85 15.35 0.80
C GLU A 10 4.27 16.81 0.57
N ALA A 11 3.29 17.72 0.44
CA ALA A 11 3.53 19.13 0.20
C ALA A 11 4.36 19.77 1.32
N LEU A 12 3.98 19.51 2.58
CA LEU A 12 4.67 20.00 3.77
C LEU A 12 6.13 19.51 3.82
N SER A 13 6.35 18.22 3.58
CA SER A 13 7.70 17.63 3.58
C SER A 13 8.59 18.28 2.50
N MET A 14 8.04 18.50 1.30
CA MET A 14 8.77 19.15 0.21
C MET A 14 9.05 20.63 0.46
N VAL A 15 8.18 21.34 1.19
CA VAL A 15 8.45 22.72 1.62
C VAL A 15 9.66 22.76 2.55
N TYR A 16 9.73 21.88 3.54
CA TYR A 16 10.89 21.79 4.44
C TYR A 16 12.17 21.43 3.71
N HIS A 17 12.10 20.51 2.75
CA HIS A 17 13.25 20.17 1.92
C HIS A 17 13.77 21.40 1.15
N ARG A 18 12.87 22.14 0.48
CA ARG A 18 13.26 23.31 -0.32
C ARG A 18 13.72 24.52 0.50
N GLN A 19 13.08 24.79 1.64
CA GLN A 19 13.34 25.98 2.45
C GLN A 19 14.47 25.79 3.46
N HIS A 20 14.67 24.56 3.94
CA HIS A 20 15.57 24.27 5.06
C HIS A 20 16.60 23.19 4.74
N GLY A 21 16.61 22.63 3.53
CA GLY A 21 17.59 21.61 3.14
C GLY A 21 17.43 20.28 3.89
N VAL A 22 16.28 20.04 4.54
CA VAL A 22 16.03 18.80 5.28
C VAL A 22 16.02 17.62 4.31
N PRO A 23 16.81 16.56 4.51
CA PRO A 23 16.76 15.37 3.68
C PRO A 23 15.38 14.71 3.78
N VAL A 24 14.72 14.51 2.64
CA VAL A 24 13.36 13.94 2.56
C VAL A 24 13.33 12.82 1.52
N LYS A 25 12.69 11.71 1.91
CA LYS A 25 12.34 10.58 1.03
C LYS A 25 10.83 10.39 1.07
N LEU A 26 10.18 10.46 -0.10
CA LEU A 26 8.74 10.32 -0.23
C LEU A 26 8.40 8.97 -0.86
N VAL A 27 7.80 8.08 -0.08
CA VAL A 27 7.36 6.75 -0.55
C VAL A 27 5.85 6.74 -0.70
N ARG A 28 5.37 6.45 -1.92
CA ARG A 28 3.97 6.20 -2.23
C ARG A 28 3.71 4.70 -2.21
N ILE A 29 3.19 4.25 -1.08
CA ILE A 29 2.95 2.83 -0.79
C ILE A 29 1.65 2.39 -1.44
N PHE A 30 1.73 1.38 -2.31
CA PHE A 30 0.56 0.70 -2.88
C PHE A 30 0.01 -0.37 -1.91
N ASN A 31 -1.13 -0.94 -2.26
CA ASN A 31 -1.79 -1.97 -1.44
C ASN A 31 -0.81 -3.09 -1.07
N THR A 32 -0.55 -3.20 0.23
CA THR A 32 0.43 -4.13 0.78
C THR A 32 -0.24 -5.14 1.71
N TYR A 33 0.19 -6.40 1.63
CA TYR A 33 -0.30 -7.49 2.46
C TYR A 33 0.83 -8.32 3.08
N GLY A 34 0.53 -9.05 4.15
CA GLY A 34 1.49 -9.94 4.81
C GLY A 34 1.16 -10.21 6.27
N PRO A 35 2.07 -10.88 7.01
CA PRO A 35 1.92 -11.11 8.44
C PRO A 35 1.67 -9.83 9.24
N ARG A 36 1.00 -9.94 10.39
CA ARG A 36 0.68 -8.84 11.33
C ARG A 36 -0.34 -7.80 10.82
N MET A 37 -0.95 -8.01 9.66
CA MET A 37 -2.12 -7.22 9.26
C MET A 37 -3.23 -7.32 10.33
N ARG A 38 -3.92 -6.19 10.58
CA ARG A 38 -5.04 -6.18 11.51
C ARG A 38 -6.19 -6.98 10.90
N ARG A 39 -6.73 -7.93 11.67
CA ARG A 39 -7.81 -8.83 11.23
C ARG A 39 -9.09 -8.12 10.77
N ASN A 40 -9.31 -6.87 11.20
CA ASN A 40 -10.51 -6.08 10.90
C ASN A 40 -10.15 -4.73 10.24
N ASP A 41 -9.13 -4.69 9.37
CA ASP A 41 -8.77 -3.43 8.68
C ASP A 41 -9.66 -3.08 7.47
N GLY A 42 -10.62 -3.95 7.12
CA GLY A 42 -11.56 -3.72 6.03
C GLY A 42 -11.02 -4.00 4.63
N ARG A 43 -9.78 -4.46 4.48
CA ARG A 43 -9.19 -4.83 3.18
C ARG A 43 -9.61 -6.24 2.76
N ALA A 44 -9.60 -6.50 1.45
CA ALA A 44 -10.02 -7.77 0.86
C ALA A 44 -9.22 -8.97 1.39
N VAL A 45 -7.89 -8.90 1.38
CA VAL A 45 -7.00 -10.00 1.81
C VAL A 45 -7.29 -10.49 3.24
N PRO A 46 -7.26 -9.64 4.30
CA PRO A 46 -7.53 -10.11 5.66
C PRO A 46 -8.98 -10.57 5.85
N ASN A 47 -9.94 -9.98 5.13
CA ASN A 47 -11.34 -10.41 5.18
C ASN A 47 -11.52 -11.82 4.59
N PHE A 48 -10.96 -12.09 3.40
CA PHE A 48 -11.05 -13.40 2.76
C PHE A 48 -10.32 -14.49 3.55
N ILE A 49 -9.12 -14.19 4.07
CA ILE A 49 -8.40 -15.11 4.96
C ILE A 49 -9.24 -15.44 6.20
N LYS A 50 -9.85 -14.42 6.83
CA LYS A 50 -10.70 -14.60 8.01
C LYS A 50 -11.93 -15.46 7.70
N GLN A 51 -12.62 -15.18 6.60
CA GLN A 51 -13.81 -15.93 6.18
C GLN A 51 -13.46 -17.39 5.87
N SER A 52 -12.36 -17.61 5.13
CA SER A 52 -11.85 -18.94 4.79
C SER A 52 -11.52 -19.78 6.03
N ILE A 53 -10.80 -19.22 7.00
CA ILE A 53 -10.41 -19.92 8.24
C ILE A 53 -11.65 -20.32 9.05
N LYS A 54 -12.73 -19.54 8.98
CA LYS A 54 -13.98 -19.82 9.69
C LYS A 54 -14.97 -20.69 8.93
N GLY A 55 -14.69 -21.02 7.66
CA GLY A 55 -15.66 -21.66 6.78
C GLY A 55 -16.87 -20.77 6.45
N GLU A 56 -16.73 -19.45 6.56
CA GLU A 56 -17.75 -18.47 6.17
C GLU A 56 -17.68 -18.23 4.65
N PRO A 57 -18.80 -17.96 3.96
CA PRO A 57 -18.79 -17.59 2.55
C PRO A 57 -17.93 -16.34 2.28
N LEU A 58 -17.12 -16.38 1.21
CA LEU A 58 -16.30 -15.25 0.79
C LEU A 58 -17.16 -14.12 0.22
N THR A 59 -17.02 -12.91 0.75
CA THR A 59 -17.85 -11.77 0.36
C THR A 59 -17.20 -10.95 -0.75
N VAL A 60 -17.61 -11.19 -1.99
CA VAL A 60 -17.24 -10.36 -3.14
C VAL A 60 -18.32 -9.30 -3.38
N HIS A 61 -17.94 -8.02 -3.35
CA HIS A 61 -18.84 -6.92 -3.70
C HIS A 61 -18.82 -6.66 -5.21
N GLY A 62 -20.01 -6.55 -5.82
CA GLY A 62 -20.14 -6.40 -7.28
C GLY A 62 -19.91 -7.72 -8.01
N ASP A 63 -19.36 -7.64 -9.22
CA ASP A 63 -19.04 -8.82 -10.05
C ASP A 63 -17.62 -9.38 -9.81
N GLY A 64 -16.81 -8.69 -8.99
CA GLY A 64 -15.45 -9.07 -8.66
C GLY A 64 -14.42 -8.75 -9.75
N SER A 65 -14.81 -8.06 -10.83
CA SER A 65 -13.93 -7.69 -11.95
C SER A 65 -12.94 -6.58 -11.61
N GLN A 66 -13.20 -5.82 -10.53
CA GLN A 66 -12.31 -4.76 -10.08
C GLN A 66 -10.93 -5.32 -9.74
N THR A 67 -9.89 -4.72 -10.31
CA THR A 67 -8.51 -5.15 -10.09
C THR A 67 -7.85 -4.40 -8.95
N ARG A 68 -6.85 -5.03 -8.33
CA ARG A 68 -5.95 -4.45 -7.34
C ARG A 68 -4.55 -4.98 -7.60
N SER A 69 -3.54 -4.14 -7.44
CA SER A 69 -2.18 -4.63 -7.20
C SER A 69 -2.00 -5.00 -5.73
N LEU A 70 -1.22 -6.05 -5.45
CA LEU A 70 -0.89 -6.48 -4.10
C LEU A 70 0.63 -6.69 -3.97
N CYS A 71 1.25 -5.86 -3.14
CA CYS A 71 2.66 -5.94 -2.80
C CYS A 71 2.83 -6.74 -1.50
N TYR A 72 3.73 -7.72 -1.49
CA TYR A 72 4.02 -8.44 -0.26
C TYR A 72 4.89 -7.57 0.66
N VAL A 73 4.71 -7.71 1.99
CA VAL A 73 5.34 -6.82 2.97
C VAL A 73 6.87 -6.82 2.89
N ASP A 74 7.49 -7.97 2.58
CA ASP A 74 8.94 -8.06 2.46
C ASP A 74 9.46 -7.25 1.25
N ASP A 75 8.73 -7.29 0.12
CA ASP A 75 9.06 -6.49 -1.08
C ASP A 75 8.92 -4.99 -0.79
N LEU A 76 7.88 -4.59 -0.06
CA LEU A 76 7.70 -3.19 0.35
C LEU A 76 8.87 -2.71 1.22
N VAL A 77 9.24 -3.51 2.23
CA VAL A 77 10.32 -3.17 3.16
C VAL A 77 11.65 -3.05 2.41
N GLU A 78 11.95 -3.99 1.53
CA GLU A 78 13.15 -3.95 0.68
C GLU A 78 13.15 -2.72 -0.24
N GLY A 79 12.01 -2.40 -0.86
CA GLY A 79 11.87 -1.21 -1.70
C GLY A 79 12.11 0.09 -0.94
N ILE A 80 11.56 0.22 0.28
CA ILE A 80 11.80 1.36 1.17
C ILE A 80 13.29 1.43 1.55
N TRP A 81 13.89 0.31 1.94
CA TRP A 81 15.29 0.25 2.36
C TRP A 81 16.24 0.71 1.26
N ARG A 82 16.06 0.22 0.03
CA ARG A 82 16.85 0.65 -1.14
C ARG A 82 16.64 2.13 -1.45
N PHE A 83 15.41 2.63 -1.37
CA PHE A 83 15.12 4.02 -1.68
C PHE A 83 15.76 4.98 -0.69
N ILE A 84 15.78 4.64 0.61
CA ILE A 84 16.45 5.43 1.64
C ILE A 84 17.93 5.61 1.32
N GLY A 85 18.62 4.55 0.89
CA GLY A 85 20.05 4.59 0.55
C GLY A 85 20.39 5.10 -0.85
N SER A 86 19.39 5.46 -1.67
CA SER A 86 19.60 5.89 -3.06
C SER A 86 19.84 7.40 -3.20
N ASP A 87 20.39 7.83 -4.33
CA ASP A 87 20.46 9.25 -4.72
C ASP A 87 19.17 9.77 -5.37
N VAL A 88 18.14 8.92 -5.49
CA VAL A 88 16.85 9.29 -6.09
C VAL A 88 16.16 10.35 -5.22
N THR A 89 15.75 11.44 -5.86
CA THR A 89 15.01 12.53 -5.22
C THR A 89 13.56 12.55 -5.68
N GLY A 90 12.70 13.12 -4.84
CA GLY A 90 11.26 13.21 -5.11
C GLY A 90 10.46 11.95 -4.75
N PRO A 91 9.16 11.91 -5.06
CA PRO A 91 8.28 10.79 -4.74
C PRO A 91 8.57 9.54 -5.55
N VAL A 92 8.62 8.38 -4.89
CA VAL A 92 8.77 7.06 -5.53
C VAL A 92 7.58 6.17 -5.18
N ASN A 93 6.98 5.57 -6.20
CA ASN A 93 5.95 4.55 -6.06
C ASN A 93 6.61 3.21 -5.68
N VAL A 94 6.18 2.60 -4.59
CA VAL A 94 6.62 1.25 -4.18
C VAL A 94 5.40 0.36 -4.08
N GLY A 95 5.40 -0.70 -4.87
CA GLY A 95 4.28 -1.61 -5.04
C GLY A 95 4.62 -2.74 -6.00
N ASN A 96 3.61 -3.54 -6.31
CA ASN A 96 3.70 -4.61 -7.31
C ASN A 96 2.88 -4.17 -8.54
N PRO A 97 3.43 -4.18 -9.78
CA PRO A 97 2.66 -3.81 -10.97
C PRO A 97 1.65 -4.89 -11.39
N HIS A 98 1.75 -6.11 -10.86
CA HIS A 98 0.82 -7.18 -11.17
C HIS A 98 -0.56 -6.91 -10.57
N GLU A 99 -1.55 -6.80 -11.43
CA GLU A 99 -2.96 -6.67 -11.04
C GLU A 99 -3.63 -8.04 -10.94
N ILE A 100 -4.49 -8.19 -9.95
CA ILE A 100 -5.36 -9.37 -9.77
C ILE A 100 -6.79 -8.88 -9.56
N SER A 101 -7.77 -9.55 -10.16
CA SER A 101 -9.18 -9.25 -9.90
C SER A 101 -9.57 -9.68 -8.49
N VAL A 102 -10.58 -9.04 -7.90
CA VAL A 102 -11.11 -9.48 -6.60
C VAL A 102 -11.65 -10.91 -6.68
N LYS A 103 -12.15 -11.33 -7.83
CA LYS A 103 -12.63 -12.71 -8.08
C LYS A 103 -11.51 -13.75 -8.10
N GLU A 104 -10.35 -13.44 -8.66
CA GLU A 104 -9.18 -14.33 -8.60
C GLU A 104 -8.52 -14.35 -7.23
N LEU A 105 -8.69 -13.27 -6.45
CA LEU A 105 -8.18 -13.17 -5.08
C LEU A 105 -9.01 -13.95 -4.06
N ALA A 106 -10.30 -14.17 -4.33
CA ALA A 106 -11.25 -14.86 -3.47
C ALA A 106 -11.21 -16.38 -3.73
#